data_AF-A0A3S5CS10-F1
#
_entry.id   AF-A0A3S5CS10-F1
#
_cell.length_a   1.000
_cell.length_b   1.000
_cell.length_c   1.000
_cell.angle_alpha   90.00
_cell.angle_beta   90.00
_cell.angle_gamma   90.00
#
_symmetry.space_group_name_H-M   'P 1'
#
loop_
_entity.id
_entity.type
_entity.pdbx_description
1 polymer ?
#
loop_
_entity_poly.entity_id
_entity_poly.type
_entity_poly.pdbx_seq_one_letter_code
_entity_poly.pdbx_strand_id
1 'polypeptide(L)'
;MAHMPALNVLLDGLQRRRPVGVNALCEVIARVGSPDSASPNNGTDSLDSLSSRPLVAELSLICPVFGSRMRVPGRITGCQHIEAFDMEAFLRREVFWPRLNCPICG
;
A
#
# COMPACT_ATOMS: atom_id res chain seq x y z
N MET A 1 -28.49 -10.98 16.91
CA MET A 1 -27.30 -11.56 17.56
C MET A 1 -26.09 -11.14 16.73
N ALA A 2 -25.12 -10.44 17.30
CA ALA A 2 -23.92 -10.02 16.58
C ALA A 2 -22.76 -10.95 16.95
N HIS A 3 -22.09 -11.52 15.96
CA HIS A 3 -20.91 -12.37 16.15
C HIS A 3 -19.66 -11.52 16.01
N MET A 4 -18.76 -11.59 16.99
CA MET A 4 -17.49 -10.86 17.00
C MET A 4 -16.35 -11.87 16.80
N PRO A 5 -15.91 -12.10 15.55
CA PRO A 5 -14.87 -13.09 15.27
C PRO A 5 -13.55 -12.68 15.92
N ALA A 6 -12.79 -13.66 16.38
CA ALA A 6 -11.45 -13.43 16.87
C ALA A 6 -10.54 -12.87 15.76
N LEU A 7 -9.61 -11.99 16.14
CA LEU A 7 -8.72 -11.29 15.21
C LEU A 7 -7.95 -12.24 14.28
N ASN A 8 -7.46 -13.35 14.82
CA ASN A 8 -6.73 -14.35 14.05
C ASN A 8 -7.58 -14.98 12.95
N VAL A 9 -8.89 -15.18 13.18
CA VAL A 9 -9.82 -15.70 12.17
C VAL A 9 -10.03 -14.69 11.06
N LEU A 10 -10.13 -13.39 11.40
CA LEU A 10 -10.20 -12.31 10.41
C LEU A 10 -8.92 -12.24 9.57
N LEU A 11 -7.76 -12.26 10.23
CA LEU A 11 -6.46 -12.16 9.58
C LEU A 11 -6.20 -13.35 8.64
N ASP A 12 -6.46 -14.57 9.10
CA ASP A 12 -6.38 -15.77 8.27
C ASP A 12 -7.33 -15.70 7.07
N GLY A 13 -8.56 -15.23 7.30
CA GLY A 13 -9.53 -14.99 6.23
C GLY A 13 -9.07 -13.97 5.21
N LEU A 14 -8.36 -12.91 5.63
CA LEU A 14 -7.77 -11.91 4.73
C LEU A 14 -6.58 -12.48 3.94
N GLN A 15 -5.71 -13.26 4.58
CA GLN A 15 -4.55 -13.88 3.94
C GLN A 15 -4.94 -14.93 2.90
N ARG A 16 -6.07 -15.62 3.09
CA ARG A 16 -6.63 -16.55 2.11
C ARG A 16 -7.31 -15.86 0.92
N ARG A 17 -7.59 -14.55 0.99
CA ARG A 17 -8.14 -13.81 -0.15
C ARG A 17 -7.05 -13.57 -1.18
N ARG A 18 -7.42 -13.66 -2.45
CA ARG A 18 -6.52 -13.30 -3.54
C ARG A 18 -6.14 -11.82 -3.38
N PRO A 19 -4.85 -11.47 -3.29
CA PRO A 19 -4.43 -10.08 -3.27
C PRO A 19 -4.88 -9.39 -4.56
N VAL A 20 -5.02 -8.07 -4.50
CA VAL A 20 -5.24 -7.24 -5.70
C VAL A 20 -4.17 -7.61 -6.73
N GLY A 21 -4.59 -7.76 -7.99
CA GLY A 21 -3.69 -8.15 -9.07
C GLY A 21 -2.48 -7.21 -9.17
N VAL A 22 -1.34 -7.76 -9.59
CA VAL A 22 -0.06 -7.04 -9.71
C VAL A 22 -0.17 -5.74 -10.50
N ASN A 23 -1.12 -5.64 -11.43
CA ASN A 23 -1.38 -4.45 -12.24
C ASN A 23 -1.61 -3.18 -11.39
N ALA A 24 -2.39 -3.27 -10.31
CA ALA A 24 -2.66 -2.11 -9.45
C ALA A 24 -1.40 -1.65 -8.70
N LEU A 25 -0.50 -2.58 -8.37
CA LEU A 25 0.80 -2.24 -7.78
C LEU A 25 1.73 -1.60 -8.82
N CYS A 26 1.78 -2.14 -10.04
CA CYS A 26 2.56 -1.56 -11.12
C CYS A 26 2.14 -0.11 -11.43
N GLU A 27 0.83 0.18 -11.44
CA GLU A 27 0.34 1.56 -11.61
C GLU A 27 0.80 2.50 -10.49
N VAL A 28 0.77 2.04 -9.23
CA VAL A 28 1.25 2.83 -8.10
C VAL A 28 2.76 3.07 -8.20
N ILE A 29 3.53 2.05 -8.56
CA ILE A 29 4.98 2.17 -8.76
C ILE A 29 5.29 3.15 -9.90
N ALA A 30 4.58 3.05 -11.03
CA ALA A 30 4.77 3.93 -12.18
C ALA A 30 4.49 5.40 -11.83
N ARG A 31 3.47 5.70 -11.01
CA ARG A 31 3.20 7.06 -10.55
C ARG A 31 4.28 7.60 -9.62
N VAL A 32 4.79 6.78 -8.70
CA VAL A 32 5.86 7.18 -7.78
C VAL A 32 7.20 7.36 -8.51
N GLY A 33 7.46 6.54 -9.52
CA GLY A 33 8.68 6.56 -10.32
C GLY A 33 8.73 7.64 -11.41
N SER A 34 7.62 8.32 -11.69
CA SER A 34 7.57 9.48 -12.60
C SER A 34 7.82 10.77 -11.81
N PRO A 35 9.02 11.39 -11.90
CA PRO A 35 9.32 12.63 -11.19
C PRO A 35 8.58 13.87 -11.71
N ASP A 36 7.75 13.77 -12.76
CA ASP A 36 7.19 14.94 -13.45
C ASP A 36 5.72 15.21 -13.13
N SER A 37 5.50 16.00 -12.08
CA SER A 37 4.31 16.85 -11.93
C SER A 37 4.63 18.08 -11.08
N ALA A 38 5.66 18.82 -11.48
CA ALA A 38 5.91 20.19 -11.00
C ALA A 38 6.62 21.04 -12.06
N SER A 39 6.07 21.16 -13.28
CA SER A 39 6.38 22.28 -14.17
C SER A 39 5.37 22.37 -15.34
N PRO A 40 4.59 23.46 -15.49
CA PRO A 40 3.89 23.72 -16.73
C PRO A 40 4.86 24.48 -17.65
N ASN A 41 5.62 23.78 -18.49
CA ASN A 41 6.30 24.45 -19.60
C ASN A 41 6.34 23.60 -20.87
N ASN A 42 5.69 24.19 -21.86
CA ASN A 42 5.66 23.96 -23.30
C ASN A 42 6.95 23.32 -23.88
N GLY A 43 6.80 22.24 -24.66
CA GLY A 43 7.90 21.66 -25.44
C GLY A 43 7.62 20.24 -25.90
N THR A 44 7.33 20.07 -27.18
CA THR A 44 7.27 18.81 -27.91
C THR A 44 8.62 18.07 -27.90
N ASP A 45 8.55 16.76 -28.13
CA ASP A 45 9.66 15.85 -28.48
C ASP A 45 10.38 15.15 -27.32
N SER A 46 9.92 13.94 -26.97
CA SER A 46 10.72 12.72 -26.67
C SER A 46 9.94 11.70 -25.81
N LEU A 47 8.90 11.07 -26.38
CA LEU A 47 8.07 10.08 -25.67
C LEU A 47 8.69 8.66 -25.59
N ASP A 48 9.77 8.39 -26.33
CA ASP A 48 10.28 7.00 -26.53
C ASP A 48 11.53 6.62 -25.72
N SER A 49 12.18 7.55 -25.01
CA SER A 49 13.52 7.30 -24.43
C SER A 49 13.52 6.88 -22.93
N LEU A 50 12.36 6.84 -22.28
CA LEU A 50 12.21 6.35 -20.89
C LEU A 50 11.85 4.85 -20.80
N SER A 51 11.65 4.18 -21.95
CA SER A 51 11.05 2.84 -22.07
C SER A 51 11.90 1.66 -21.56
N SER A 52 13.16 1.89 -21.19
CA SER A 52 14.12 0.79 -20.91
C SER A 52 14.68 0.74 -19.50
N ARG A 53 14.29 1.67 -18.60
CA ARG A 53 14.74 1.62 -17.20
C ARG A 53 13.73 0.85 -16.36
N PRO A 54 14.16 -0.18 -15.59
CA PRO A 54 13.25 -0.86 -14.68
C PRO A 54 12.72 0.14 -13.66
N LEU A 55 11.39 0.18 -13.50
CA LEU A 55 10.76 0.90 -12.39
C LEU A 55 11.10 0.18 -11.09
N VAL A 56 11.95 0.82 -10.28
CA VAL A 56 12.41 0.29 -8.99
C VAL A 56 11.80 1.12 -7.88
N ALA A 57 11.28 0.45 -6.87
CA ALA A 57 10.84 1.07 -5.63
C ALA A 57 11.44 0.33 -4.44
N GLU A 58 12.02 1.09 -3.52
CA GLU A 58 12.52 0.58 -2.25
C GLU A 58 11.45 0.70 -1.17
N LEU A 59 11.23 -0.38 -0.42
CA LEU A 59 10.25 -0.43 0.64
C LEU A 59 10.90 -0.91 1.92
N SER A 60 10.67 -0.17 3.01
CA SER A 60 11.07 -0.60 4.34
C SER A 60 10.22 -1.78 4.81
N LEU A 61 10.86 -2.79 5.40
CA LEU A 61 10.17 -3.88 6.12
C LEU A 61 9.85 -3.51 7.58
N ILE A 62 10.29 -2.33 8.03
CA ILE A 62 9.86 -1.73 9.28
C ILE A 62 8.56 -0.99 9.03
N CYS A 63 7.55 -1.28 9.83
CA CYS A 63 6.25 -0.63 9.70
C CYS A 63 6.38 0.88 9.96
N PRO A 64 5.96 1.75 9.03
CA PRO A 64 6.05 3.20 9.22
C PRO A 64 5.11 3.71 10.34
N VAL A 65 4.08 2.93 10.69
CA VAL A 65 3.07 3.30 11.70
C VAL A 65 3.46 2.82 13.10
N PHE A 66 4.05 1.63 13.21
CA PHE A 66 4.30 0.95 14.50
C PHE A 66 5.78 0.82 14.86
N GLY A 67 6.70 1.23 13.98
CA GLY A 67 8.14 1.23 14.24
C GLY A 67 8.80 -0.14 14.44
N SER A 68 8.05 -1.22 14.22
CA SER A 68 8.51 -2.61 14.38
C SER A 68 8.52 -3.34 13.04
N ARG A 69 9.29 -4.42 12.94
CA ARG A 69 9.33 -5.26 11.72
C ARG A 69 7.94 -5.84 11.45
N MET A 70 7.43 -5.62 10.25
CA MET A 70 6.10 -6.10 9.85
C MET A 70 6.04 -7.62 9.90
N ARG A 71 5.00 -8.16 10.57
CA ARG A 71 4.64 -9.58 10.53
C ARG A 71 3.78 -9.90 9.33
N VAL A 72 2.76 -9.07 9.11
CA VAL A 72 1.85 -9.17 7.97
C VAL A 72 1.87 -7.84 7.22
N PRO A 73 2.77 -7.68 6.23
CA PRO A 73 2.78 -6.48 5.40
C PRO A 73 1.48 -6.42 4.60
N GLY A 74 0.73 -5.34 4.78
CA GLY A 74 -0.53 -5.12 4.12
C GLY A 74 -0.74 -3.69 3.70
N ARG A 75 -1.68 -3.50 2.79
CA ARG A 75 -2.17 -2.20 2.33
C ARG A 75 -3.67 -2.27 2.15
N ILE A 76 -4.38 -1.18 2.41
CA ILE A 76 -5.81 -1.10 2.15
C ILE A 76 -6.03 -0.92 0.63
N THR A 77 -7.04 -1.60 0.10
CA THR A 77 -7.44 -1.45 -1.30
C THR A 77 -7.82 0.00 -1.60
N GLY A 78 -7.29 0.55 -2.70
CA GLY A 78 -7.54 1.94 -3.11
C GLY A 78 -6.50 2.96 -2.62
N CYS A 79 -5.59 2.58 -1.73
CA CYS A 79 -4.48 3.44 -1.33
C CYS A 79 -3.54 3.73 -2.51
N GLN A 80 -3.11 4.99 -2.63
CA GLN A 80 -2.16 5.44 -3.67
C GLN A 80 -0.71 5.45 -3.20
N HIS A 81 -0.45 5.30 -1.90
CA HIS A 81 0.91 5.13 -1.39
C HIS A 81 1.42 3.72 -1.70
N ILE A 82 2.73 3.61 -1.88
CA ILE A 82 3.39 2.33 -2.18
C ILE A 82 3.67 1.52 -0.90
N GLU A 83 3.88 2.20 0.21
CA GLU A 83 4.27 1.63 1.50
C GLU A 83 3.24 0.62 2.02
N ALA A 84 3.75 -0.39 2.72
CA ALA A 84 2.95 -1.33 3.50
C ALA A 84 3.05 -0.99 4.99
N PHE A 85 2.04 -1.39 5.76
CA PHE A 85 2.06 -1.36 7.21
C PHE A 85 1.73 -2.75 7.77
N ASP A 86 1.97 -2.95 9.07
CA ASP A 86 1.63 -4.20 9.73
C ASP A 86 0.11 -4.31 9.91
N MET A 87 -0.52 -5.18 9.11
CA MET A 87 -1.96 -5.41 9.10
C MET A 87 -2.45 -6.03 10.42
N GLU A 88 -1.64 -6.89 11.06
CA GLU A 88 -2.02 -7.49 12.34
C GLU A 88 -2.07 -6.43 13.44
N ALA A 89 -1.03 -5.60 13.54
CA ALA A 89 -0.98 -4.50 14.51
C ALA A 89 -2.08 -3.45 14.25
N PHE A 90 -2.35 -3.13 12.98
CA PHE A 90 -3.44 -2.24 12.60
C PHE A 90 -4.79 -2.80 13.06
N LEU A 91 -5.14 -4.03 12.69
CA LEU A 91 -6.42 -4.62 13.06
C LEU A 91 -6.58 -4.78 14.58
N ARG A 92 -5.49 -5.05 15.33
CA ARG A 92 -5.52 -5.01 16.80
C ARG A 92 -5.97 -3.66 17.33
N ARG A 93 -5.45 -2.56 16.78
CA ARG A 93 -5.85 -1.19 17.15
C ARG A 93 -7.32 -0.93 16.78
N GLU A 94 -7.74 -1.35 15.60
CA GLU A 94 -9.10 -1.14 15.09
C GLU A 94 -10.17 -1.92 15.89
N VAL A 95 -9.83 -3.05 16.51
CA VAL A 95 -10.72 -3.77 17.42
C VAL A 95 -11.13 -2.90 18.62
N PHE A 96 -10.24 -2.03 19.11
CA PHE A 96 -10.53 -1.13 20.23
C PHE A 96 -11.18 0.18 19.78
N TRP A 97 -10.76 0.72 18.63
CA TRP A 97 -11.21 2.00 18.11
C TRP A 97 -11.41 1.94 16.60
N PRO A 98 -12.55 1.41 16.12
CA PRO A 98 -12.77 1.14 14.70
C PRO A 98 -12.99 2.44 13.93
N ARG A 99 -11.96 2.86 13.20
CA ARG A 99 -12.02 3.89 12.17
C ARG A 99 -11.96 3.27 10.78
N LEU A 100 -11.20 2.18 10.65
CA LEU A 100 -10.93 1.44 9.42
C LEU A 100 -10.38 2.29 8.26
N ASN A 101 -9.79 3.44 8.60
CA ASN A 101 -9.07 4.30 7.66
C ASN A 101 -7.63 3.84 7.51
N CYS A 102 -7.00 4.19 6.40
CA CYS A 102 -5.60 3.86 6.21
C CYS A 102 -4.74 4.63 7.22
N PRO A 103 -3.85 3.96 7.97
CA PRO A 103 -3.00 4.64 8.93
C PRO A 103 -1.87 5.46 8.28
N ILE A 104 -1.69 5.37 6.96
CA ILE A 104 -0.68 6.12 6.20
C ILE A 104 -1.31 7.36 5.53
N CYS A 105 -2.41 7.20 4.79
CA CYS A 105 -3.02 8.31 4.04
C CYS A 105 -4.26 8.96 4.67
N GLY A 106 -4.74 8.45 5.81
CA GLY A 106 -6.00 8.91 6.43
C GLY A 106 -7.24 8.28 5.80
#